data_AF-A0A2T3N1B0-F1
#
_entry.id   AF-A0A2T3N1B0-F1
#
_cell.length_a   1.000
_cell.length_b   1.000
_cell.length_c   1.000
_cell.angle_alpha   90.00
_cell.angle_beta   90.00
_cell.angle_gamma   90.00
#
_symmetry.space_group_name_H-M   'P 1'
#
loop_
_entity.id
_entity.type
_entity.pdbx_description
1 polymer ?
#
loop_
_entity_poly.entity_id
_entity_poly.type
_entity_poly.pdbx_seq_one_letter_code
_entity_poly.pdbx_strand_id
1 'polypeptide(L)' 'MKNKSPIKVGETYPTTNCGILTVIQYVNSKKIQVRFNNTGEERWTFSSCIRKGNVHAPSLPRVPVK' A
#
# COMPACT_ATOMS: atom_id res chain seq x y z
N MET A 1 20.99 -6.77 10.76
CA MET A 1 19.50 -6.91 10.70
C MET A 1 18.95 -5.62 10.13
N LYS A 2 18.22 -5.63 9.00
CA LYS A 2 17.63 -4.40 8.47
C LYS A 2 16.43 -4.03 9.35
N ASN A 3 16.58 -3.00 10.18
CA ASN A 3 15.50 -2.41 10.96
C ASN A 3 14.43 -1.92 9.98
N LYS A 4 13.38 -2.72 9.76
CA LYS A 4 12.24 -2.31 8.95
C LYS A 4 11.43 -1.35 9.79
N SER A 5 11.43 -0.08 9.42
CA SER A 5 10.58 0.94 10.03
C SER A 5 9.14 0.42 10.15
N PRO A 6 8.47 0.66 11.29
CA PRO A 6 7.06 0.32 11.44
C PRO A 6 6.25 1.13 10.42
N ILE A 7 5.25 0.49 9.82
CA ILE A 7 4.33 1.18 8.92
C ILE A 7 3.52 2.17 9.76
N LYS A 8 3.54 3.44 9.38
CA LYS A 8 2.81 4.51 10.08
C LYS A 8 1.59 4.93 9.29
N VAL A 9 0.52 5.26 10.01
CA VAL A 9 -0.66 5.93 9.45
C VAL A 9 -0.24 7.32 8.98
N GLY A 10 -0.67 7.71 7.78
CA GLY A 10 -0.31 8.95 7.11
C GLY A 10 0.91 8.82 6.18
N GLU A 11 1.65 7.70 6.22
CA GLU A 11 2.76 7.52 5.29
C GLU A 11 2.31 7.01 3.92
N THR A 12 3.04 7.47 2.90
CA THR A 12 2.84 7.08 1.51
C THR A 12 3.88 6.05 1.08
N TYR A 13 3.44 5.00 0.39
CA TYR A 13 4.30 3.95 -0.13
C TYR A 13 4.11 3.81 -1.65
N PRO A 14 5.19 3.72 -2.43
CA PRO A 14 5.09 3.38 -3.85
C PRO A 14 4.71 1.90 -4.01
N THR A 15 3.84 1.62 -4.97
CA THR A 15 3.49 0.26 -5.41
C THR A 15 4.05 -0.01 -6.79
N THR A 16 4.24 -1.29 -7.12
CA THR A 16 4.85 -1.69 -8.40
C THR A 16 3.96 -1.37 -9.61
N ASN A 17 2.63 -1.42 -9.47
CA ASN A 17 1.71 -1.35 -10.60
C ASN A 17 0.53 -0.38 -10.43
N CYS A 18 0.30 0.15 -9.23
CA CYS A 18 -0.90 0.94 -8.92
C CYS A 18 -0.56 2.37 -8.44
N GLY A 19 0.68 2.82 -8.65
CA GLY A 19 1.14 4.15 -8.23
C GLY A 19 1.44 4.23 -6.73
N ILE A 20 1.12 5.37 -6.11
CA ILE A 20 1.37 5.63 -4.68
C ILE A 20 0.11 5.32 -3.87
N LEU A 21 0.29 4.63 -2.74
CA LEU A 21 -0.75 4.44 -1.74
C LEU A 21 -0.40 5.20 -0.45
N THR A 22 -1.43 5.54 0.32
CA THR A 22 -1.33 6.22 1.62
C THR A 22 -1.95 5.34 2.68
N VAL A 23 -1.28 5.13 3.81
CA VAL A 23 -1.85 4.35 4.92
C VAL A 23 -2.83 5.23 5.68
N ILE A 24 -4.10 4.85 5.70
CA ILE A 24 -5.17 5.61 6.38
C ILE A 24 -5.51 5.01 7.75
N GLN A 25 -5.34 3.70 7.94
CA GLN A 25 -5.56 3.07 9.23
C GLN A 25 -4.65 1.86 9.43
N TYR A 26 -4.12 1.71 10.65
CA TYR A 26 -3.33 0.57 11.06
C TYR A 26 -3.98 -0.10 12.27
N VAL A 27 -4.58 -1.27 12.08
CA VAL A 27 -5.15 -2.07 13.18
C VAL A 27 -4.11 -3.08 13.67
N ASN A 28 -3.54 -3.85 12.73
CA ASN A 28 -2.45 -4.78 13.01
C ASN A 28 -1.67 -5.09 11.72
N SER A 29 -0.58 -5.84 11.83
CA SER A 29 0.30 -6.20 10.70
C SER A 29 -0.41 -6.94 9.55
N LYS A 30 -1.60 -7.51 9.79
CA LYS A 30 -2.43 -8.21 8.81
C LYS A 30 -3.65 -7.41 8.34
N LYS A 31 -3.95 -6.29 9.00
CA LYS A 31 -5.14 -5.48 8.77
C LYS A 31 -4.74 -4.00 8.80
N ILE A 32 -4.32 -3.53 7.64
CA ILE A 32 -3.91 -2.16 7.39
C ILE A 32 -4.78 -1.63 6.26
N GLN A 33 -5.48 -0.54 6.50
CA GLN A 33 -6.25 0.15 5.49
C GLN A 33 -5.35 1.16 4.78
N VAL A 34 -5.31 1.07 3.46
CA VAL A 34 -4.56 1.96 2.58
C VAL A 34 -5.49 2.59 1.57
N ARG A 35 -5.17 3.79 1.10
CA ARG A 35 -5.87 4.50 0.05
C ARG A 35 -4.94 4.73 -1.12
N PHE A 36 -5.31 4.31 -2.32
CA PHE A 36 -4.54 4.58 -3.52
C PHE A 36 -4.76 6.02 -3.93
N ASN A 37 -3.69 6.82 -4.03
CA ASN A 37 -3.82 8.23 -4.43
C ASN A 37 -4.26 8.37 -5.89
N ASN A 38 -3.99 7.37 -6.73
CA ASN A 38 -4.30 7.43 -8.16
C ASN A 38 -5.81 7.24 -8.45
N THR A 39 -6.48 6.35 -7.72
CA THR A 39 -7.93 6.10 -7.89
C THR A 39 -8.80 6.63 -6.76
N GLY A 40 -8.20 6.97 -5.63
CA GLY A 40 -8.91 7.28 -4.40
C GLY A 40 -9.50 6.05 -3.70
N GLU A 41 -9.30 4.84 -4.23
CA GLU A 41 -9.83 3.61 -3.64
C GLU A 41 -9.15 3.23 -2.33
N GLU A 42 -9.92 2.65 -1.42
CA GLU A 42 -9.43 2.16 -0.15
C GLU A 42 -9.42 0.63 -0.11
N ARG A 43 -8.36 0.05 0.44
CA ARG A 43 -8.21 -1.40 0.54
C ARG A 43 -7.55 -1.83 1.83
N TRP A 44 -7.99 -2.98 2.32
CA TRP A 44 -7.32 -3.68 3.42
C TRP A 44 -6.20 -4.57 2.90
N THR A 45 -5.02 -4.46 3.50
CA THR A 45 -3.84 -5.23 3.13
C THR A 45 -2.94 -5.54 4.34
N PHE A 46 -1.91 -6.33 4.08
CA PHE A 46 -0.90 -6.76 5.06
C PHE A 46 0.33 -5.85 4.97
N SER A 47 1.01 -5.66 6.10
CA SER A 47 2.29 -4.93 6.16
C SER A 47 3.34 -5.51 5.22
N SER A 48 3.34 -6.84 5.05
CA SER A 48 4.24 -7.55 4.13
C SER A 48 3.98 -7.20 2.67
N CYS A 49 2.71 -7.03 2.27
CA CYS A 49 2.34 -6.62 0.91
C CYS A 49 2.75 -5.18 0.62
N ILE A 50 2.49 -4.25 1.56
CA ILE A 50 2.92 -2.84 1.45
C ILE A 50 4.43 -2.74 1.29
N ARG A 51 5.19 -3.43 2.15
CA ARG A 51 6.67 -3.45 2.11
C ARG A 51 7.23 -4.05 0.83
N LYS A 52 6.49 -4.95 0.19
CA LYS A 52 6.87 -5.54 -1.10
C LYS A 52 6.41 -4.69 -2.30
N GLY A 53 5.57 -3.68 -2.09
CA GLY A 53 4.90 -2.94 -3.15
C GLY A 53 3.86 -3.77 -3.92
N ASN A 54 3.53 -4.97 -3.44
CA ASN A 54 2.60 -5.91 -4.08
C ASN A 54 1.18 -5.71 -3.50
N VAL A 55 0.70 -4.48 -3.59
CA VAL A 55 -0.68 -4.11 -3.24
C VAL A 55 -1.33 -3.61 -4.52
N HIS A 56 -2.35 -4.32 -4.98
CA HIS A 56 -3.06 -3.99 -6.20
C HIS A 56 -4.41 -3.37 -5.85
N ALA A 57 -4.84 -2.38 -6.61
CA ALA A 57 -6.24 -1.96 -6.63
C ALA A 57 -6.98 -2.83 -7.66
N PRO A 58 -8.12 -3.47 -7.32
CA PRO A 58 -8.88 -4.27 -8.29
C PRO A 58 -9.38 -3.46 -9.48
N SER A 59 -9.65 -2.16 -9.27
CA SER A 59 -10.16 -1.24 -10.30
C SER A 59 -9.09 -0.75 -11.27
N LEU A 60 -7.80 -0.87 -10.93
CA LEU A 60 -6.72 -0.41 -11.79
C LEU A 60 -6.22 -1.52 -12.70
N PRO A 61 -6.12 -1.28 -14.02
CA PRO A 61 -5.32 -2.15 -14.87
C PRO A 61 -3.88 -2.16 -14.34
N ARG A 62 -3.24 -3.33 -14.37
CA ARG A 62 -1.80 -3.45 -14.09
C ARG A 62 -1.06 -2.66 -15.17
N VAL A 63 -0.78 -1.39 -14.91
CA VAL A 63 0.06 -0.58 -15.79
C VAL A 63 1.51 -0.88 -15.44
N PRO A 64 2.29 -1.46 -16.37
CA PRO A 64 3.72 -1.56 -16.18
C PRO A 64 4.26 -0.13 -16.13
N VAL A 65 4.89 0.25 -15.02
CA VAL A 65 5.65 1.50 -14.97
C VAL A 65 6.82 1.32 -15.95
N LYS A 66 6.77 2.08 -17.05
CA LYS A 66 7.72 2.01 -18.17
C LYS A 66 8.98 2.82 -17.86
#